data_AF-A0A0G1NNH8-F1
#
_entry.id   AF-A0A0G1NNH8-F1
#
_cell.length_a   1.000
_cell.length_b   1.000
_cell.length_c   1.000
_cell.angle_alpha   90.00
_cell.angle_beta   90.00
_cell.angle_gamma   90.00
#
_symmetry.space_group_name_H-M   'P 1'
#
loop_
_entity.id
_entity.type
_entity.pdbx_description
1 polymer ?
#
loop_
_entity_poly.entity_id
_entity_poly.type
_entity_poly.pdbx_seq_one_letter_code
_entity_poly.pdbx_strand_id
1 'polypeptide(L)'
;MENLQELFPENKVSLVKKQKNCTDISCYSNKLENILEWKATNGSKFKQKISIPEWIKEKDEYIKPCIKGLIETDGSVYYDRKYLMVNFVTIIPTIANDVMEMMRKIGYKPNMQTIKESPVQEMKYTIRISKNAEEFVKDMQINKS
;
A
#
# COMPACT_ATOMS: atom_id res chain seq x y z
N MET A 1 -22.47 -1.11 -3.07
CA MET A 1 -21.61 -0.05 -2.51
C MET A 1 -21.64 -0.32 -1.01
N GLU A 2 -20.60 -0.97 -0.50
CA GLU A 2 -20.52 -1.36 0.91
C GLU A 2 -20.43 -0.10 1.77
N ASN A 3 -21.22 -0.03 2.83
CA ASN A 3 -21.18 1.08 3.77
C ASN A 3 -19.91 0.92 4.64
N LEU A 4 -19.15 2.00 4.90
CA LEU A 4 -18.02 1.94 5.83
C LEU A 4 -18.43 1.44 7.23
N GLN A 5 -19.70 1.64 7.61
CA GLN A 5 -20.27 1.06 8.83
C GLN A 5 -20.40 -0.47 8.75
N GLU A 6 -20.53 -1.09 7.57
CA GLU A 6 -20.52 -2.56 7.44
C GLU A 6 -19.13 -3.13 7.69
N LEU A 7 -18.09 -2.42 7.24
CA LEU A 7 -16.69 -2.81 7.47
C LEU A 7 -16.23 -2.53 8.91
N PHE A 8 -16.76 -1.47 9.53
CA PHE A 8 -16.42 -1.07 10.89
C PHE A 8 -17.67 -0.76 11.73
N PRO A 9 -18.50 -1.77 12.05
CA PRO A 9 -19.81 -1.55 12.68
C PRO A 9 -19.74 -0.94 14.06
N GLU A 10 -18.65 -1.19 14.79
CA GLU A 10 -18.40 -0.62 16.12
C GLU A 10 -17.66 0.72 16.08
N ASN A 11 -17.08 1.09 14.94
CA ASN A 11 -16.30 2.33 14.86
C ASN A 11 -17.22 3.50 14.48
N LYS A 12 -16.87 4.68 14.97
CA LYS A 12 -17.49 5.91 14.52
C LYS A 12 -16.87 6.33 13.20
N VAL A 13 -17.64 6.24 12.12
CA VAL A 13 -17.25 6.73 10.79
C VAL A 13 -17.99 8.02 10.47
N SER A 14 -17.28 9.03 9.98
CA SER A 14 -17.87 10.29 9.54
C SER A 14 -17.15 10.89 8.34
N LEU A 15 -17.88 11.66 7.54
CA LEU A 15 -17.31 12.49 6.49
C LEU A 15 -16.82 13.81 7.08
N VAL A 16 -15.56 14.16 6.83
CA VAL A 16 -14.95 15.42 7.25
C VAL A 16 -15.13 16.44 6.13
N LYS A 17 -15.99 17.44 6.36
CA LYS A 17 -16.21 18.51 5.40
C LYS A 17 -15.01 19.46 5.39
N LYS A 18 -14.17 19.38 4.37
CA LYS A 18 -13.09 20.34 4.08
C LYS A 18 -13.17 20.77 2.61
N GLN A 19 -12.80 22.02 2.33
CA GLN A 19 -12.66 22.50 0.95
C GLN A 19 -11.36 21.95 0.34
N LYS A 20 -11.39 20.69 -0.07
CA LYS A 20 -10.29 20.02 -0.77
C LYS A 20 -10.85 19.18 -1.90
N ASN A 21 -10.03 18.92 -2.93
CA ASN A 21 -10.36 17.99 -4.01
C ASN A 21 -10.20 16.53 -3.58
N CYS A 22 -10.72 16.19 -2.39
CA CYS A 22 -10.72 14.83 -1.86
C CYS A 22 -11.93 14.61 -0.95
N THR A 23 -12.34 13.35 -0.84
CA THR A 23 -13.29 12.93 0.20
C THR A 23 -12.50 12.55 1.44
N ASP A 24 -12.62 13.35 2.51
CA ASP A 24 -11.93 13.10 3.78
C ASP A 24 -12.87 12.28 4.70
N ILE A 25 -12.42 11.09 5.09
CA ILE A 25 -13.17 10.15 5.93
C ILE A 25 -12.44 10.03 7.26
N SER A 26 -13.16 10.28 8.35
CA SER A 26 -12.68 10.00 9.70
C SER A 26 -13.27 8.69 10.19
N CYS A 27 -12.39 7.76 10.59
CA CYS A 27 -12.77 6.54 11.29
C CYS A 27 -12.00 6.50 12.61
N TYR A 28 -12.72 6.52 13.73
CA TYR A 28 -12.12 6.42 15.06
C TYR A 28 -12.27 5.01 15.61
N SER A 29 -11.14 4.42 16.03
CA SER A 29 -11.11 3.12 16.67
C SER A 29 -9.90 2.96 17.57
N ASN A 30 -10.12 2.46 18.78
CA ASN A 30 -9.05 2.06 19.69
C ASN A 30 -8.39 0.72 19.29
N LYS A 31 -8.99 -0.02 18.36
CA LYS A 31 -8.50 -1.34 17.92
C LYS A 31 -7.58 -1.25 16.69
N LEU A 32 -7.81 -0.28 15.81
CA LEU A 32 -7.06 -0.15 14.54
C LEU A 32 -5.56 0.03 14.74
N GLU A 33 -5.15 0.81 15.74
CA GLU A 33 -3.72 0.98 16.06
C GLU A 33 -3.02 -0.32 16.44
N ASN A 34 -3.74 -1.25 17.09
CA ASN A 34 -3.19 -2.54 17.48
C ASN A 34 -3.13 -3.49 16.28
N ILE A 35 -4.15 -3.47 15.40
CA ILE A 35 -4.20 -4.30 14.19
C ILE A 35 -3.14 -3.87 13.17
N LEU A 36 -2.94 -2.55 13.04
CA LEU A 36 -2.01 -1.96 12.06
C LEU A 36 -0.61 -1.72 12.64
N GLU A 37 -0.40 -2.00 13.93
CA GLU A 37 0.90 -1.90 14.61
C GLU A 37 1.56 -0.49 14.51
N TRP A 38 0.74 0.58 14.48
CA TRP A 38 1.23 1.96 14.52
C TRP A 38 0.31 2.87 15.35
N LYS A 39 0.84 4.01 15.80
CA LYS A 39 0.14 4.95 16.69
C LYS A 39 -0.13 6.28 16.00
N ALA A 40 -1.37 6.75 16.02
CA ALA A 40 -1.75 8.03 15.44
C ALA A 40 -1.05 9.22 16.12
N THR A 41 -0.73 9.08 17.41
CA THR A 41 -0.10 10.13 18.22
C THR A 41 1.42 10.21 18.07
N ASN A 42 2.08 9.21 17.49
CA ASN A 42 3.55 9.11 17.47
C ASN A 42 4.19 9.77 16.24
N GLY A 43 3.49 10.70 15.59
CA GLY A 43 3.97 11.42 14.41
C GLY A 43 3.81 10.64 13.11
N SER A 44 4.61 10.98 12.09
CA SER A 44 4.46 10.37 10.77
C SER A 44 4.84 8.88 10.77
N LYS A 45 4.16 8.10 9.94
CA LYS A 45 4.44 6.66 9.71
C LYS A 45 5.90 6.40 9.34
N PHE A 46 6.53 7.34 8.62
CA PHE A 46 7.95 7.31 8.30
C PHE A 46 8.83 7.38 9.57
N LYS A 47 8.56 8.34 10.48
CA LYS A 47 9.32 8.45 11.74
C LYS A 47 9.14 7.23 12.64
N GLN A 48 7.95 6.63 12.61
CA GLN A 48 7.63 5.42 13.35
C GLN A 48 8.26 4.14 12.73
N LYS A 49 8.80 4.22 11.51
CA LYS A 49 9.40 3.09 10.78
C LYS A 49 8.44 1.89 10.70
N ILE A 50 7.18 2.16 10.42
CA ILE A 50 6.13 1.12 10.40
C ILE A 50 6.46 0.00 9.41
N SER A 51 6.00 -1.21 9.72
CA SER A 51 6.07 -2.38 8.84
C SER A 51 4.65 -2.83 8.51
N ILE A 52 4.52 -3.67 7.48
CA ILE A 52 3.28 -4.41 7.26
C ILE A 52 3.19 -5.47 8.37
N PRO A 53 2.07 -5.55 9.11
CA PRO A 53 1.91 -6.48 10.23
C PRO A 53 2.25 -7.92 9.87
N GLU A 54 2.90 -8.65 10.78
CA GLU A 54 3.35 -10.03 10.53
C GLU A 54 2.20 -10.96 10.18
N TRP A 55 1.04 -10.79 10.83
CA TRP A 55 -0.14 -11.60 10.54
C TRP A 55 -0.60 -11.50 9.08
N ILE A 56 -0.32 -10.40 8.37
CA ILE A 56 -0.55 -10.26 6.92
C ILE A 56 0.54 -11.01 6.14
N LYS A 57 1.81 -10.81 6.51
CA LYS A 57 2.98 -11.34 5.80
C LYS A 57 3.09 -12.87 5.92
N GLU A 58 2.51 -13.47 6.95
CA GLU A 58 2.54 -14.92 7.17
C GLU A 58 1.71 -15.72 6.16
N LYS A 59 0.61 -15.15 5.64
CA LYS A 59 -0.34 -15.90 4.82
C LYS A 59 -0.58 -15.32 3.44
N ASP A 60 -0.45 -16.16 2.41
CA ASP A 60 -0.67 -15.77 1.02
C ASP A 60 -2.09 -15.24 0.77
N GLU A 61 -3.09 -15.76 1.51
CA GLU A 61 -4.48 -15.28 1.47
C GLU A 61 -4.63 -13.80 1.87
N TYR A 62 -3.71 -13.25 2.66
CA TYR A 62 -3.73 -11.85 3.09
C TYR A 62 -2.73 -10.99 2.32
N ILE A 63 -1.62 -11.58 1.86
CA ILE A 63 -0.63 -10.88 1.04
C ILE A 63 -1.27 -10.33 -0.24
N LYS A 64 -2.03 -11.15 -0.97
CA LYS A 64 -2.59 -10.71 -2.27
C LYS A 64 -3.54 -9.50 -2.12
N PRO A 65 -4.54 -9.52 -1.22
CA PRO A 65 -5.38 -8.35 -0.95
C PRO A 65 -4.60 -7.12 -0.45
N CYS A 66 -3.57 -7.32 0.38
CA CYS A 66 -2.74 -6.22 0.87
C CYS A 66 -1.96 -5.55 -0.28
N ILE A 67 -1.29 -6.34 -1.13
CA ILE A 67 -0.57 -5.86 -2.31
C ILE A 67 -1.52 -5.13 -3.27
N LYS A 68 -2.72 -5.69 -3.52
CA LYS A 68 -3.74 -5.04 -4.33
C LYS A 68 -4.05 -3.64 -3.79
N GLY A 69 -4.39 -3.53 -2.51
CA GLY A 69 -4.73 -2.26 -1.87
C GLY A 69 -3.61 -1.23 -1.99
N LEU A 70 -2.36 -1.64 -1.71
CA LEU A 70 -1.19 -0.76 -1.83
C LEU A 70 -0.95 -0.26 -3.26
N ILE A 71 -1.17 -1.10 -4.26
CA ILE A 71 -1.00 -0.72 -5.67
C ILE A 71 -2.13 0.18 -6.15
N GLU A 72 -3.36 -0.08 -5.72
CA GLU A 72 -4.52 0.75 -6.08
C GLU A 72 -4.38 2.17 -5.47
N THR A 73 -3.90 2.30 -4.24
CA THR A 73 -3.73 3.61 -3.57
C THR A 73 -2.47 4.34 -3.99
N ASP A 74 -1.30 3.72 -3.81
CA ASP A 74 0.02 4.39 -3.89
C ASP A 74 0.86 3.87 -5.06
N GLY A 75 0.31 2.96 -5.87
CA GLY A 75 0.96 2.39 -7.04
C GLY A 75 0.53 3.00 -8.38
N SER A 76 0.97 2.38 -9.46
CA SER A 76 0.57 2.69 -10.84
C SER A 76 0.63 1.43 -11.70
N VAL A 77 -0.26 1.34 -12.68
CA VAL A 77 -0.27 0.31 -13.72
C VAL A 77 -0.31 1.04 -15.05
N TYR A 78 0.70 0.85 -15.89
CA TYR A 78 0.80 1.57 -17.17
C TYR A 78 1.65 0.79 -18.18
N TYR A 79 1.50 1.14 -19.45
CA TYR A 79 2.36 0.61 -20.51
C TYR A 79 3.58 1.50 -20.72
N ASP A 80 4.76 0.90 -20.74
CA ASP A 80 6.00 1.55 -21.19
C ASP A 80 6.48 0.88 -22.48
N ARG A 81 6.44 1.63 -23.58
CA ARG A 81 6.72 1.23 -24.99
C ARG A 81 5.90 0.07 -25.57
N LYS A 82 5.40 -0.86 -24.75
CA LYS A 82 4.57 -2.05 -25.04
C LYS A 82 4.49 -3.02 -23.85
N TYR A 83 5.32 -2.82 -22.83
CA TYR A 83 5.37 -3.69 -21.66
C TYR A 83 4.51 -3.10 -20.55
N LEU A 84 3.62 -3.93 -20.01
CA LEU A 84 2.86 -3.57 -18.81
C LEU A 84 3.82 -3.47 -17.62
N MET A 85 3.76 -2.35 -16.91
CA MET A 85 4.54 -2.06 -15.73
C MET A 85 3.58 -1.87 -14.56
N VAL A 86 3.88 -2.52 -13.44
CA VAL A 86 3.19 -2.28 -12.18
C VAL A 86 4.21 -1.74 -11.19
N ASN A 87 3.95 -0.57 -10.63
CA ASN A 87 4.81 0.04 -9.63
C ASN A 87 4.05 0.24 -8.31
N PHE A 88 4.75 0.08 -7.20
CA PHE A 88 4.39 0.60 -5.89
C PHE A 88 5.48 1.56 -5.42
N VAL A 89 5.11 2.71 -4.87
CA VAL A 89 6.06 3.75 -4.46
C VAL A 89 5.87 4.08 -2.99
N THR A 90 6.98 4.15 -2.25
CA THR A 90 6.96 4.57 -0.85
C THR A 90 8.25 5.30 -0.50
N ILE A 91 8.19 6.16 0.52
CA ILE A 91 9.38 6.71 1.18
C ILE A 91 9.79 5.87 2.39
N ILE A 92 8.94 4.96 2.87
CA ILE A 92 9.19 4.18 4.08
C ILE A 92 9.98 2.91 3.72
N PRO A 93 11.26 2.78 4.13
CA PRO A 93 12.13 1.69 3.68
C PRO A 93 11.68 0.31 4.17
N THR A 94 11.11 0.22 5.37
CA THR A 94 10.56 -1.02 5.93
C THR A 94 9.41 -1.54 5.08
N ILE A 95 8.45 -0.68 4.72
CA ILE A 95 7.35 -1.03 3.81
C ILE A 95 7.88 -1.43 2.43
N ALA A 96 8.91 -0.77 1.92
CA ALA A 96 9.51 -1.14 0.63
C ALA A 96 10.07 -2.58 0.65
N ASN A 97 10.79 -2.94 1.73
CA ASN A 97 11.31 -4.29 1.91
C ASN A 97 10.20 -5.31 2.11
N ASP A 98 9.19 -5.01 2.94
CA ASP A 98 8.03 -5.89 3.15
C ASP A 98 7.32 -6.21 1.82
N VAL A 99 7.07 -5.20 0.98
CA VAL A 99 6.42 -5.41 -0.32
C VAL A 99 7.29 -6.23 -1.26
N MET A 100 8.61 -6.00 -1.28
CA MET A 100 9.54 -6.83 -2.06
C MET A 100 9.51 -8.30 -1.63
N GLU A 101 9.51 -8.57 -0.33
CA GLU A 101 9.46 -9.92 0.23
C GLU A 101 8.13 -10.61 -0.02
N MET A 102 7.02 -9.91 0.23
CA MET A 102 5.68 -10.41 -0.04
C MET A 102 5.48 -10.76 -1.51
N MET A 103 5.86 -9.89 -2.44
CA MET A 103 5.77 -10.16 -3.89
C MET A 103 6.63 -11.35 -4.32
N ARG A 104 7.80 -11.55 -3.69
CA ARG A 104 8.63 -12.74 -3.93
C ARG A 104 7.99 -14.01 -3.38
N LYS A 105 7.39 -13.93 -2.20
CA LYS A 105 6.70 -15.04 -1.54
C LYS A 105 5.55 -15.58 -2.39
N ILE A 106 4.78 -14.69 -3.03
CA ILE A 106 3.70 -15.09 -3.97
C ILE A 106 4.20 -15.39 -5.39
N GLY A 107 5.51 -15.60 -5.60
CA GLY A 107 6.06 -16.16 -6.84
C GLY A 107 6.56 -15.16 -7.88
N TYR A 108 6.51 -13.86 -7.62
CA TYR A 108 6.95 -12.84 -8.58
C TYR A 108 8.37 -12.35 -8.33
N LYS A 109 8.94 -11.66 -9.33
CA LYS A 109 10.32 -11.16 -9.30
C LYS A 109 10.33 -9.63 -9.38
N PRO A 110 9.99 -8.93 -8.29
CA PRO A 110 10.05 -7.48 -8.26
C PRO A 110 11.48 -6.96 -8.30
N ASN A 111 11.65 -5.77 -8.86
CA ASN A 111 12.87 -4.99 -8.76
C ASN A 111 12.61 -3.74 -7.94
N MET A 112 13.62 -3.25 -7.21
CA MET A 112 13.51 -1.99 -6.47
C MET A 112 14.48 -0.96 -7.04
N GLN A 113 13.96 0.23 -7.33
CA GLN A 113 14.75 1.40 -7.70
C GLN A 113 14.70 2.40 -6.55
N THR A 114 15.85 3.01 -6.24
CA THR A 114 15.95 3.99 -5.16
C THR A 114 16.44 5.32 -5.73
N ILE A 115 15.67 6.38 -5.52
CA ILE A 115 15.96 7.71 -6.08
C ILE A 115 15.97 8.74 -4.95
N LYS A 116 16.96 9.63 -4.96
CA LYS A 116 16.99 10.83 -4.14
C LYS A 116 16.77 12.05 -5.03
N GLU A 117 15.58 12.66 -4.97
CA GLU A 117 15.22 13.77 -5.88
C GLU A 117 15.93 15.09 -5.50
N SER A 118 16.35 15.25 -4.24
CA SER A 118 17.21 16.37 -3.81
C SER A 118 17.99 16.03 -2.52
N PRO A 119 19.03 16.78 -2.13
CA PRO A 119 19.76 16.55 -0.88
C PRO A 119 18.88 16.55 0.37
N VAL A 120 17.78 17.32 0.34
CA VAL A 120 16.84 17.55 1.44
C VAL A 120 15.72 16.53 1.48
N GLN A 121 15.41 15.88 0.34
CA GLN A 121 14.33 14.91 0.28
C GLN A 121 14.76 13.53 0.78
N GLU A 122 13.79 12.82 1.34
CA GLU A 122 13.92 11.41 1.72
C GLU A 122 14.10 10.52 0.49
N MET A 123 14.71 9.35 0.69
CA MET A 123 14.84 8.36 -0.37
C MET A 123 13.46 7.85 -0.79
N LYS A 124 13.24 7.81 -2.09
CA LYS A 124 12.04 7.23 -2.70
C LYS A 124 12.35 5.83 -3.22
N TYR A 125 11.54 4.87 -2.81
CA TYR A 125 11.64 3.46 -3.21
C TYR A 125 10.52 3.14 -4.19
N THR A 126 10.88 2.71 -5.39
CA THR A 126 9.94 2.25 -6.42
C THR A 126 10.11 0.76 -6.63
N ILE A 127 9.11 -0.02 -6.22
CA ILE A 127 9.05 -1.46 -6.40
C ILE A 127 8.30 -1.72 -7.72
N ARG A 128 8.91 -2.46 -8.64
CA ARG A 128 8.41 -2.69 -9.99
C ARG A 128 8.26 -4.17 -10.32
N ILE A 129 7.10 -4.53 -10.87
CA ILE A 129 6.87 -5.75 -11.62
C ILE A 129 6.83 -5.39 -13.11
N SER A 130 7.72 -5.98 -13.89
CA SER A 130 7.79 -5.84 -15.36
C SER A 130 7.74 -7.17 -16.10
N LYS A 131 8.12 -8.26 -15.44
CA LYS A 131 7.97 -9.63 -15.97
C LYS A 131 6.68 -10.22 -15.45
N ASN A 132 5.91 -10.86 -16.33
CA ASN A 132 4.59 -11.44 -16.02
C ASN A 132 3.63 -10.41 -15.37
N ALA A 133 3.75 -9.14 -15.75
CA ALA A 133 2.93 -8.08 -15.17
C ALA A 133 1.43 -8.27 -15.45
N GLU A 134 1.07 -8.84 -16.60
CA GLU A 134 -0.33 -9.14 -16.94
C GLU A 134 -0.91 -10.24 -16.03
N GLU A 135 -0.16 -11.33 -15.81
CA GLU A 135 -0.49 -12.38 -14.86
C GLU A 135 -0.61 -11.81 -13.44
N PHE A 136 0.34 -10.96 -13.04
CA PHE A 136 0.31 -10.28 -11.75
C PHE A 136 -0.97 -9.44 -11.55
N VAL A 137 -1.33 -8.62 -12.55
CA VAL A 137 -2.54 -7.79 -12.48
C VAL A 137 -3.79 -8.65 -12.37
N LYS A 138 -3.86 -9.75 -13.13
CA LYS A 138 -4.97 -10.70 -13.10
C LYS A 138 -5.08 -11.40 -11.74
N ASP A 139 -3.97 -11.90 -11.21
CA ASP A 139 -3.93 -12.66 -9.96
C ASP A 139 -4.25 -11.80 -8.74
N MET A 140 -3.81 -10.54 -8.75
CA MET A 140 -4.14 -9.56 -7.71
C MET A 140 -5.52 -8.93 -7.90
N GLN A 141 -6.20 -9.18 -9.03
CA GLN A 141 -7.49 -8.56 -9.39
C GLN A 141 -7.44 -7.02 -9.26
N ILE A 142 -6.37 -6.41 -9.77
CA ILE A 142 -6.17 -4.96 -9.68
C ILE A 142 -7.07 -4.26 -10.70
N ASN A 143 -7.91 -3.36 -10.21
CA ASN A 143 -8.82 -2.57 -11.05
C ASN A 143 -8.33 -1.13 -11.07
N LYS A 144 -7.30 -0.87 -11.88
CA LYS A 144 -6.80 0.49 -12.11
C LYS A 144 -7.10 0.88 -13.55
N SER A 145 -8.17 1.66 -13.72
CA SER A 145 -8.60 2.27 -14.98
C SER A 145 -7.89 3.60 -15.23
#